data_AF-A0A6J6ZD02-F1
#
_entry.id   AF-A0A6J6ZD02-F1
#
_cell.length_a   1.000
_cell.length_b   1.000
_cell.length_c   1.000
_cell.angle_alpha   90.00
_cell.angle_beta   90.00
_cell.angle_gamma   90.00
#
_symmetry.space_group_name_H-M   'P 1'
#
loop_
_entity.id
_entity.type
_entity.pdbx_description
1 polymer ?
#
loop_
_entity_poly.entity_id
_entity_poly.type
_entity_poly.pdbx_seq_one_letter_code
_entity_poly.pdbx_strand_id
1 'polypeptide(L)'
;MEDTATDDGGMNMGGGEMDGHEMDGADMSGADAGGAAMNGMMTEAQMNELSQATGAELDQLYLELMIAHHEGAIEMAQTELKEGKNPAALKLAQGVINTQQAEIKQMRALLTAGR
;
A
#
# COMPACT_ATOMS: atom_id res chain seq x y z
N MET A 1 20.09 -10.88 -64.99
CA MET A 1 18.80 -10.98 -65.69
C MET A 1 18.31 -12.38 -65.50
N GLU A 2 17.00 -12.51 -65.30
CA GLU A 2 16.20 -13.74 -65.28
C GLU A 2 16.29 -14.55 -63.97
N ASP A 3 15.39 -14.44 -62.99
CA ASP A 3 13.90 -14.50 -62.96
C ASP A 3 13.41 -15.88 -62.51
N THR A 4 12.27 -15.83 -61.85
CA THR A 4 11.28 -16.88 -61.61
C THR A 4 11.30 -17.63 -60.28
N ALA A 5 10.14 -17.45 -59.63
CA ALA A 5 9.65 -17.99 -58.38
C ALA A 5 9.17 -19.45 -58.52
N THR A 6 8.39 -19.87 -57.51
CA THR A 6 7.53 -21.07 -57.38
C THR A 6 8.22 -22.16 -56.55
N ASP A 7 7.62 -22.89 -55.63
CA ASP A 7 6.43 -22.87 -54.78
C ASP A 7 6.47 -24.24 -54.06
N ASP A 8 5.66 -24.38 -53.03
CA ASP A 8 5.14 -25.64 -52.50
C ASP A 8 6.03 -26.46 -51.55
N GLY A 9 5.52 -26.54 -50.32
CA GLY A 9 6.05 -27.33 -49.22
C GLY A 9 5.09 -27.24 -48.05
N GLY A 10 3.81 -27.53 -48.32
CA GLY A 10 2.73 -27.47 -47.35
C GLY A 10 2.99 -28.32 -46.11
N MET A 11 2.66 -27.76 -44.95
CA MET A 11 2.31 -28.50 -43.74
C MET A 11 1.11 -27.82 -43.10
N ASN A 12 -0.08 -28.26 -43.52
CA ASN A 12 -1.32 -28.05 -42.80
C ASN A 12 -1.69 -29.38 -42.13
N MET A 13 -1.84 -29.38 -40.80
CA MET A 13 -3.03 -29.85 -40.06
C MET A 13 -2.68 -30.31 -38.64
N GLY A 14 -3.43 -29.76 -37.68
CA GLY A 14 -3.51 -30.17 -36.27
C GLY A 14 -3.57 -28.94 -35.38
N GLY A 15 -4.71 -28.25 -35.22
CA GLY A 15 -5.94 -28.80 -34.68
C GLY A 15 -5.98 -28.52 -33.17
N GLY A 16 -6.33 -27.30 -32.80
CA GLY A 16 -6.50 -26.87 -31.41
C GLY A 16 -7.33 -25.60 -31.38
N GLU A 17 -8.59 -25.73 -31.01
CA GLU A 17 -9.55 -24.66 -30.79
C GLU A 17 -8.97 -23.61 -29.82
N MET A 18 -8.88 -22.36 -30.29
CA MET A 18 -8.77 -21.21 -29.39
C MET A 18 -10.18 -20.74 -29.11
N ASP A 19 -10.78 -21.27 -28.05
CA ASP A 19 -12.02 -20.73 -27.51
C ASP A 19 -11.79 -19.28 -27.08
N GLY A 20 -12.52 -18.38 -27.75
CA GLY A 20 -12.59 -16.98 -27.40
C GLY A 20 -13.27 -16.83 -26.05
N HIS A 21 -12.49 -16.51 -25.02
CA HIS A 21 -13.03 -15.93 -23.81
C HIS A 21 -13.16 -14.42 -24.02
N GLU A 22 -14.36 -14.03 -24.46
CA GLU A 22 -14.93 -12.71 -24.21
C GLU A 22 -14.88 -12.47 -22.69
N MET A 23 -13.93 -11.64 -22.24
CA MET A 23 -14.00 -11.03 -20.91
C MET A 23 -14.98 -9.87 -21.01
N ASP A 24 -16.27 -10.21 -20.92
CA ASP A 24 -17.36 -9.27 -20.72
C ASP A 24 -17.10 -8.44 -19.46
N GLY A 25 -17.53 -7.18 -19.50
CA GLY A 25 -17.15 -6.11 -18.59
C GLY A 25 -17.44 -6.43 -17.13
N ALA A 26 -16.41 -6.86 -16.40
CA ALA A 26 -16.37 -6.73 -14.95
C ALA A 26 -16.08 -5.25 -14.60
N ASP A 27 -17.15 -4.47 -14.62
CA ASP A 27 -17.28 -3.21 -13.94
C ASP A 27 -16.73 -3.36 -12.49
N MET A 28 -15.55 -2.81 -12.23
CA MET A 28 -14.97 -2.74 -10.88
C MET A 28 -15.49 -1.51 -10.10
N SER A 29 -16.70 -1.01 -10.37
CA SER A 29 -17.41 -0.11 -9.46
C SER A 29 -18.03 -0.90 -8.30
N GLY A 30 -17.17 -1.53 -7.50
CA GLY A 30 -17.61 -2.38 -6.41
C GLY A 30 -16.51 -2.76 -5.43
N ALA A 31 -15.37 -2.06 -5.43
CA ALA A 31 -14.48 -2.07 -4.28
C ALA A 31 -15.18 -1.29 -3.15
N ASP A 32 -16.13 -1.97 -2.51
CA ASP A 32 -16.50 -1.69 -1.13
C ASP A 32 -15.20 -1.48 -0.37
N ALA A 33 -14.98 -0.25 0.09
CA ALA A 33 -13.89 0.15 0.95
C ALA A 33 -14.07 -0.47 2.35
N GLY A 34 -14.36 -1.77 2.40
CA GLY A 34 -14.61 -2.58 3.59
C GLY A 34 -13.35 -3.27 4.10
N GLY A 35 -12.16 -2.81 3.69
CA GLY A 35 -10.99 -2.98 4.53
C GLY A 35 -11.17 -2.03 5.70
N ALA A 36 -11.52 -2.57 6.88
CA ALA A 36 -11.60 -1.79 8.11
C ALA A 36 -10.43 -0.81 8.13
N ALA A 37 -10.74 0.50 8.09
CA ALA A 37 -9.71 1.53 8.05
C ALA A 37 -8.72 1.24 9.17
N MET A 38 -7.52 0.79 8.81
CA MET A 38 -6.51 0.44 9.80
C MET A 38 -6.24 1.70 10.61
N ASN A 39 -6.39 1.60 11.93
CA ASN A 39 -6.18 2.75 12.81
C ASN A 39 -4.83 3.40 12.49
N GLY A 40 -4.79 4.72 12.42
CA GLY A 40 -3.59 5.49 12.07
C GLY A 40 -3.29 5.67 10.57
N MET A 41 -3.92 4.96 9.64
CA MET A 41 -3.72 5.24 8.21
C MET A 41 -4.33 6.59 7.81
N MET A 42 -3.57 7.38 7.06
CA MET A 42 -4.03 8.67 6.54
C MET A 42 -5.10 8.45 5.47
N THR A 43 -6.20 9.19 5.59
CA THR A 43 -7.26 9.25 4.58
C THR A 43 -6.81 10.03 3.34
N GLU A 44 -7.49 9.84 2.22
CA GLU A 44 -7.24 10.62 1.00
C GLU A 44 -7.39 12.13 1.24
N ALA A 45 -8.37 12.53 2.06
CA ALA A 45 -8.58 13.93 2.44
C ALA A 45 -7.38 14.49 3.22
N GLN A 46 -6.86 13.75 4.20
CA GLN A 46 -5.66 14.16 4.96
C GLN A 46 -4.40 14.23 4.08
N MET A 47 -4.26 13.31 3.12
CA MET A 47 -3.17 13.36 2.14
C MET A 47 -3.27 14.60 1.23
N ASN A 48 -4.49 14.96 0.82
CA ASN A 48 -4.72 16.18 0.03
C ASN A 48 -4.39 17.44 0.87
N GLU A 49 -4.88 17.51 2.10
CA GLU A 49 -4.58 18.62 3.02
C GLU A 49 -3.06 18.78 3.23
N LEU A 50 -2.35 17.67 3.49
CA LEU A 50 -0.90 17.66 3.62
C LEU A 50 -0.20 18.16 2.36
N SER A 51 -0.70 17.80 1.17
CA SER A 51 -0.11 18.22 -0.11
C SER A 51 -0.25 19.72 -0.39
N GLN A 52 -1.21 20.38 0.25
CA GLN A 52 -1.47 21.82 0.07
C GLN A 52 -0.88 22.68 1.20
N ALA A 53 -0.57 22.08 2.35
CA ALA A 53 0.05 22.78 3.46
C ALA A 53 1.49 23.22 3.12
N THR A 54 1.93 24.35 3.69
CA THR A 54 3.32 24.83 3.52
C THR A 54 3.88 25.42 4.81
N GLY A 55 5.21 25.51 4.90
CA GLY A 55 5.90 26.12 6.04
C GLY A 55 5.51 25.46 7.38
N ALA A 56 5.27 26.28 8.41
CA ALA A 56 4.96 25.79 9.74
C ALA A 56 3.67 24.96 9.83
N GLU A 57 2.67 25.24 8.97
CA GLU A 57 1.43 24.47 8.90
C GLU A 57 1.70 23.06 8.37
N LEU A 58 2.55 22.92 7.36
CA LEU A 58 2.99 21.63 6.85
C LEU A 58 3.70 20.82 7.92
N ASP A 59 4.65 21.43 8.64
CA ASP A 59 5.41 20.76 9.69
C ASP A 59 4.48 20.26 10.81
N GLN A 60 3.52 21.09 11.24
CA GLN A 60 2.56 20.71 12.27
C GLN A 60 1.67 19.56 11.79
N LEU A 61 1.05 19.69 10.61
CA LEU A 61 0.14 18.69 10.07
C LEU A 61 0.85 17.36 9.82
N TYR A 62 2.08 17.39 9.30
CA TYR A 62 2.91 16.20 9.12
C TYR A 62 3.16 15.47 10.45
N LEU A 63 3.58 16.20 11.49
CA LEU A 63 3.87 15.62 12.79
C LEU A 63 2.61 15.03 13.45
N GLU A 64 1.47 15.72 13.37
CA GLU A 64 0.19 15.23 13.91
C GLU A 64 -0.26 13.94 13.22
N LEU A 65 -0.19 13.89 11.89
CA LEU A 65 -0.58 12.71 11.11
C LEU A 65 0.39 11.53 11.32
N MET A 66 1.70 11.80 11.42
CA MET A 66 2.69 10.74 11.70
C MET A 66 2.57 10.20 13.13
N ILE A 67 2.21 11.02 14.12
CA ILE A 67 1.90 10.51 15.46
C ILE A 67 0.72 9.54 15.41
N ALA A 68 -0.38 9.90 14.74
CA ALA A 68 -1.55 9.03 14.63
C ALA A 68 -1.22 7.72 13.88
N HIS A 69 -0.45 7.80 12.79
CA HIS A 69 0.02 6.65 12.05
C HIS A 69 0.86 5.70 12.91
N HIS A 70 1.78 6.24 13.70
CA HIS A 70 2.61 5.45 14.60
C HIS A 70 1.80 4.80 15.73
N GLU A 71 0.81 5.50 16.29
CA GLU A 71 -0.09 4.94 17.30
C GLU A 71 -0.88 3.75 16.75
N GLY A 72 -1.37 3.85 15.51
CA GLY A 72 -2.00 2.74 14.80
C GLY A 72 -1.07 1.54 14.57
N ALA A 73 0.17 1.80 14.15
CA ALA A 73 1.18 0.76 13.96
C ALA A 73 1.52 0.04 15.28
N ILE A 74 1.56 0.76 16.40
CA ILE A 74 1.77 0.18 17.74
C ILE A 74 0.61 -0.74 18.11
N GLU A 75 -0.65 -0.35 17.86
CA GLU A 75 -1.82 -1.19 18.14
C GLU A 75 -1.80 -2.49 17.33
N MET A 76 -1.45 -2.41 16.04
CA MET A 76 -1.28 -3.61 15.19
C MET A 76 -0.16 -4.51 15.71
N ALA A 77 0.99 -3.94 16.08
CA ALA A 77 2.11 -4.69 16.62
C ALA A 77 1.77 -5.34 17.97
N GLN A 78 1.00 -4.66 18.84
CA GLN A 78 0.51 -5.25 20.09
C GLN A 78 -0.45 -6.42 19.84
N THR A 79 -1.29 -6.32 18.81
CA THR A 79 -2.15 -7.43 18.38
C THR A 79 -1.33 -8.63 17.92
N GLU A 80 -0.31 -8.42 17.08
CA GLU A 80 0.61 -9.50 16.68
C GLU A 80 1.32 -10.13 17.88
N LEU A 81 1.78 -9.34 18.86
CA LEU A 81 2.40 -9.89 20.07
C LEU A 81 1.46 -10.76 20.90
N LYS A 82 0.16 -10.46 20.88
CA LYS A 82 -0.85 -11.16 21.66
C LYS A 82 -1.36 -12.43 20.97
N GLU A 83 -1.51 -12.39 19.65
CA GLU A 83 -2.24 -13.41 18.88
C GLU A 83 -1.36 -14.16 17.88
N GLY A 84 -0.22 -13.58 17.53
CA GLY A 84 0.75 -14.11 16.58
C GLY A 84 1.48 -15.35 17.09
N LYS A 85 1.97 -16.15 16.14
CA LYS A 85 2.66 -17.41 16.42
C LYS A 85 4.03 -17.51 15.76
N ASN A 86 4.33 -16.63 14.81
CA ASN A 86 5.60 -16.65 14.08
C ASN A 86 6.67 -15.91 14.91
N PRO A 87 7.76 -16.57 15.36
CA PRO A 87 8.77 -15.93 16.21
C PRO A 87 9.45 -14.72 15.58
N ALA A 88 9.63 -14.72 14.25
CA ALA A 88 10.21 -13.59 13.55
C ALA A 88 9.25 -12.39 13.51
N ALA A 89 7.95 -12.64 13.29
CA ALA A 89 6.91 -11.60 13.32
C ALA A 89 6.76 -11.00 14.72
N LEU A 90 6.76 -11.82 15.77
CA LEU A 90 6.73 -11.37 17.17
C LEU A 90 7.94 -10.49 17.50
N LYS A 91 9.14 -10.90 17.07
CA LYS A 91 10.36 -10.08 17.26
C LYS A 91 10.28 -8.74 16.53
N LEU A 92 9.74 -8.75 15.30
CA LEU A 92 9.53 -7.52 14.53
C LEU A 92 8.52 -6.61 15.22
N ALA A 93 7.39 -7.14 15.69
CA ALA A 93 6.35 -6.39 16.38
C ALA A 93 6.89 -5.69 17.64
N GLN A 94 7.70 -6.38 18.45
CA GLN A 94 8.36 -5.75 19.60
C GLN A 94 9.32 -4.63 19.18
N GLY A 95 10.04 -4.80 18.07
CA GLY A 95 10.91 -3.78 17.49
C GLY A 95 10.12 -2.54 17.06
N VAL A 96 9.00 -2.74 16.35
CA VAL A 96 8.08 -1.67 15.94
C VAL A 96 7.60 -0.88 17.16
N ILE A 97 7.10 -1.54 18.21
CA ILE A 97 6.61 -0.83 19.40
C ILE A 97 7.69 0.07 19.99
N ASN A 98 8.91 -0.45 20.18
CA ASN A 98 9.99 0.30 20.80
C ASN A 98 10.40 1.52 19.97
N THR A 99 10.57 1.35 18.66
CA THR A 99 10.99 2.42 17.76
C THR A 99 9.90 3.47 17.62
N GLN A 100 8.67 3.07 17.31
CA GLN A 100 7.57 4.01 17.06
C GLN A 100 7.21 4.82 18.33
N GLN A 101 7.32 4.24 19.54
CA GLN A 101 7.15 4.98 20.79
C GLN A 101 8.23 6.06 20.99
N ALA A 102 9.48 5.77 20.63
CA ALA A 102 10.57 6.74 20.72
C ALA A 102 10.36 7.88 19.71
N GLU A 103 9.93 7.56 18.49
CA GLU A 103 9.63 8.55 17.45
C GLU A 103 8.43 9.43 17.81
N ILE A 104 7.35 8.87 18.37
CA ILE A 104 6.22 9.65 18.89
C ILE A 104 6.70 10.67 19.94
N LYS A 105 7.59 10.26 20.85
CA LYS A 105 8.14 11.17 21.86
C LYS A 105 8.92 12.32 21.22
N GLN A 106 9.70 12.05 20.18
CA GLN A 106 10.44 13.07 19.44
C GLN A 106 9.48 14.02 18.70
N MET A 107 8.48 13.49 17.99
CA MET A 107 7.49 14.29 17.26
C MET A 107 6.67 15.20 18.19
N ARG A 108 6.25 14.71 19.35
CA ARG A 108 5.56 15.52 20.37
C ARG A 108 6.45 16.63 20.94
N ALA A 109 7.76 16.37 21.09
CA ALA A 109 8.71 17.38 21.51
C ALA A 109 8.87 18.48 20.44
N LEU A 110 8.94 18.09 19.16
CA LEU A 110 9.00 19.04 18.03
C LEU A 110 7.75 19.92 17.95
N LEU A 111 6.55 19.33 18.08
CA LEU A 111 5.29 20.09 18.13
C LEU A 111 5.24 21.11 19.27
N THR A 112 5.85 20.78 20.42
CA THR A 112 5.90 21.69 21.56
C THR A 112 6.93 22.79 21.35
N ALA A 113 8.07 22.49 20.73
CA ALA A 113 9.14 23.45 20.47
C ALA A 113 8.82 24.42 19.32
N GLY A 114 7.96 24.02 18.38
CA GLY A 114 7.50 24.84 17.27
C GLY A 114 6.30 25.74 17.58
N ARG A 115 5.75 25.68 18.80
CA ARG A 115 4.73 26.61 19.31
C ARG A 115 5.37 27.80 20.01
#